data_AF-A0A661MCR8-F1
#
_entry.id   AF-A0A661MCR8-F1
#
_cell.length_a   1.000
_cell.length_b   1.000
_cell.length_c   1.000
_cell.angle_alpha   90.00
_cell.angle_beta   90.00
_cell.angle_gamma   90.00
#
_symmetry.space_group_name_H-M   'P 1'
#
loop_
_entity.id
_entity.type
_entity.pdbx_description
1 polymer ?
#
loop_
_entity_poly.entity_id
_entity_poly.type
_entity_poly.pdbx_seq_one_letter_code
_entity_poly.pdbx_strand_id
1 'polypeptide(L)'
;MEEEKGFVAGEMEGGSVYVRFVPLPAHDMEIVEIRAAGLTAEACRRAIEAQHRRLREDLVIRFNLTGGSATSDYPDLDFRSIRAAMPPVMECGFAIRAGTRWVYR
;
A
#
# COMPACT_ATOMS: atom_id res chain seq x y z
N MET A 1 -9.14 -9.57 -23.78
CA MET A 1 -9.46 -8.20 -23.32
C MET A 1 -8.61 -8.00 -22.09
N GLU A 2 -7.50 -7.27 -22.19
CA GLU A 2 -6.64 -6.99 -21.04
C GLU A 2 -7.37 -5.95 -20.18
N GLU A 3 -7.68 -6.30 -18.93
CA GLU A 3 -8.18 -5.32 -17.96
C GLU A 3 -7.07 -4.28 -17.71
N GLU A 4 -7.31 -3.03 -18.07
CA GLU A 4 -6.41 -1.94 -17.72
C GLU A 4 -6.33 -1.85 -16.20
N LYS A 5 -5.12 -2.07 -15.67
CA LYS A 5 -4.84 -1.89 -14.25
C LYS A 5 -4.66 -0.40 -13.99
N GLY A 6 -5.31 0.11 -12.96
CA GLY A 6 -5.21 1.52 -12.57
C GLY A 6 -5.94 1.79 -11.26
N PHE A 7 -5.84 3.02 -10.81
CA PHE A 7 -6.52 3.52 -9.62
C PHE A 7 -7.76 4.31 -10.00
N VAL A 8 -8.71 4.43 -9.07
CA VAL A 8 -9.82 5.36 -9.18
C VAL A 8 -9.58 6.46 -8.15
N ALA A 9 -9.16 7.63 -8.62
CA ALA A 9 -9.03 8.81 -7.78
C ALA A 9 -10.37 9.55 -7.73
N GLY A 10 -10.81 9.94 -6.53
CA GLY A 10 -12.05 10.65 -6.30
C GLY A 10 -11.80 11.98 -5.60
N GLU A 11 -12.29 13.08 -6.17
CA GLU A 11 -12.29 14.40 -5.54
C GLU A 11 -13.74 14.86 -5.29
N MET A 12 -13.98 15.47 -4.12
CA MET A 12 -15.26 16.10 -3.80
C MET A 12 -15.17 17.60 -4.04
N GLU A 13 -15.98 18.11 -4.96
CA GLU A 13 -16.08 19.54 -5.24
C GLU A 13 -17.56 19.94 -5.35
N GLY A 14 -17.98 20.93 -4.54
CA GLY A 14 -19.34 21.47 -4.59
C GLY A 14 -20.47 20.46 -4.33
N GLY A 15 -20.20 19.40 -3.54
CA GLY A 15 -21.17 18.33 -3.28
C GLY A 15 -21.29 17.28 -4.40
N SER A 16 -20.46 17.38 -5.43
CA SER A 16 -20.34 16.38 -6.50
C SER A 16 -19.05 15.56 -6.32
N VAL A 17 -19.12 14.28 -6.67
CA VAL A 17 -17.95 13.38 -6.67
C VAL A 17 -17.42 13.29 -8.09
N TYR A 18 -16.19 13.72 -8.30
CA TYR A 18 -15.46 13.57 -9.55
C TYR A 18 -14.53 12.37 -9.44
N VAL A 19 -14.77 11.35 -10.25
CA VAL A 19 -13.90 10.17 -10.32
C VAL A 19 -13.11 10.18 -11.62
N ARG A 20 -11.79 9.96 -11.52
CA ARG A 20 -10.92 9.72 -12.68
C ARG A 20 -10.22 8.38 -12.53
N PHE A 21 -10.19 7.62 -13.62
CA PHE A 21 -9.36 6.44 -13.71
C PHE A 21 -7.92 6.88 -14.05
N VAL A 22 -6.99 6.49 -13.20
CA VAL A 22 -5.56 6.77 -13.37
C VAL A 22 -4.90 5.46 -13.82
N PRO A 23 -4.57 5.32 -15.11
CA PRO A 23 -3.97 4.08 -15.61
C PRO A 23 -2.57 3.91 -15.00
N LEU A 24 -2.23 2.68 -14.59
CA LEU A 24 -0.89 2.35 -14.08
C LEU A 24 0.27 2.84 -14.96
N PRO A 25 0.25 2.80 -16.31
CA PRO A 25 1.37 3.30 -17.11
C PRO A 25 1.67 4.81 -16.96
N ALA A 26 0.80 5.60 -16.32
CA ALA A 26 1.08 7.01 -16.06
C ALA A 26 2.04 7.25 -14.87
N HIS A 27 2.18 6.29 -13.96
CA HIS A 27 2.99 6.40 -12.75
C HIS A 27 3.71 5.07 -12.45
N ASP A 28 5.00 5.11 -12.12
CA ASP A 28 5.71 3.89 -11.75
C ASP A 28 5.08 3.30 -10.47
N MET A 29 4.51 2.09 -10.59
CA MET A 29 3.97 1.36 -9.45
C MET A 29 4.99 0.37 -8.90
N GLU A 30 5.49 0.61 -7.68
CA GLU A 30 6.39 -0.31 -6.99
C GLU A 30 5.60 -1.18 -6.01
N ILE A 31 5.71 -2.51 -6.14
CA ILE A 31 5.21 -3.45 -5.14
C ILE A 31 6.39 -3.88 -4.29
N VAL A 32 6.30 -3.63 -2.99
CA VAL A 32 7.32 -4.03 -2.03
C VAL A 32 6.81 -5.15 -1.16
N GLU A 33 7.42 -6.31 -1.26
CA GLU A 33 7.09 -7.45 -0.41
C GLU A 33 7.87 -7.39 0.91
N ILE A 34 7.15 -7.46 2.02
CA ILE A 34 7.71 -7.50 3.38
C ILE A 34 7.22 -8.78 4.04
N ARG A 35 8.14 -9.67 4.40
CA ARG A 35 7.83 -10.86 5.18
C ARG A 35 7.52 -10.44 6.62
N ALA A 36 6.23 -10.21 6.91
CA ALA A 36 5.77 -9.60 8.15
C ALA A 36 5.15 -10.59 9.14
N ALA A 37 4.84 -11.81 8.71
CA ALA A 37 4.29 -12.81 9.60
C ALA A 37 5.26 -13.17 10.74
N GLY A 38 4.74 -13.21 11.96
CA GLY A 38 5.52 -13.44 13.18
C GLY A 38 6.39 -12.26 13.63
N LEU A 39 6.36 -11.12 12.93
CA LEU A 39 7.02 -9.90 13.40
C LEU A 39 6.17 -9.20 14.46
N THR A 40 6.84 -8.46 15.34
CA THR A 40 6.17 -7.45 16.17
C THR A 40 5.77 -6.25 15.32
N ALA A 41 4.79 -5.46 15.79
CA ALA A 41 4.35 -4.24 15.10
C ALA A 41 5.52 -3.29 14.83
N GLU A 42 6.39 -3.11 15.82
CA GLU A 42 7.59 -2.27 15.73
C GLU A 42 8.60 -2.78 14.68
N ALA A 43 8.85 -4.10 14.65
CA ALA A 43 9.76 -4.69 13.66
C ALA A 43 9.20 -4.56 12.24
N CYS A 44 7.89 -4.77 12.07
CA CYS A 44 7.24 -4.60 10.78
C CYS A 44 7.23 -3.13 10.33
N ARG A 45 6.98 -2.18 11.25
CA ARG A 45 7.07 -0.74 10.95
C ARG A 45 8.46 -0.36 10.47
N ARG A 46 9.51 -0.77 11.17
CA ARG A 46 10.90 -0.52 10.77
C ARG A 46 11.23 -1.12 9.39
N ALA A 47 10.66 -2.29 9.06
CA ALA A 47 10.85 -2.90 7.75
C ALA A 47 10.21 -2.08 6.61
N ILE A 48 9.06 -1.46 6.86
CA ILE A 48 8.40 -0.51 5.93
C ILE A 48 9.25 0.77 5.82
N GLU A 49 9.64 1.35 6.95
CA GLU A 49 10.43 2.58 7.01
C GLU A 49 11.79 2.46 6.32
N ALA A 50 12.42 1.28 6.36
CA ALA A 50 13.67 1.01 5.66
C ALA A 50 13.57 1.20 4.14
N GLN A 51 12.36 1.18 3.58
CA GLN A 51 12.10 1.41 2.15
C GLN A 51 11.89 2.88 1.81
N HIS A 52 11.73 3.78 2.80
CA HIS A 52 11.43 5.19 2.57
C HIS A 52 12.46 5.90 1.68
N ARG A 53 13.73 5.50 1.74
CA ARG A 53 14.81 6.06 0.90
C ARG A 53 14.62 5.83 -0.61
N ARG A 54 13.75 4.89 -1.00
CA ARG A 54 13.47 4.55 -2.40
C ARG A 54 12.26 5.32 -2.95
N LEU A 55 11.49 5.95 -2.05
CA LEU A 55 10.26 6.65 -2.40
C LEU A 55 10.56 7.97 -3.10
N ARG A 56 9.72 8.28 -4.09
CA ARG A 56 9.74 9.53 -4.86
C ARG A 56 8.31 10.05 -4.97
N GLU A 57 8.17 11.35 -5.18
CA GLU A 57 6.88 12.04 -5.14
C GLU A 57 5.91 11.58 -6.23
N ASP A 58 6.43 11.08 -7.34
CA ASP A 58 5.69 10.56 -8.50
C ASP A 58 5.41 9.05 -8.42
N LEU A 59 5.86 8.37 -7.36
CA LEU A 59 5.72 6.93 -7.21
C LEU A 59 4.37 6.56 -6.59
N VAL A 60 3.75 5.50 -7.11
CA VAL A 60 2.68 4.78 -6.42
C VAL A 60 3.26 3.51 -5.81
N ILE A 61 3.11 3.32 -4.50
CA ILE A 61 3.68 2.16 -3.81
C ILE A 61 2.61 1.30 -3.14
N ARG A 62 2.79 -0.02 -3.19
CA ARG A 62 2.03 -0.95 -2.35
C ARG A 62 2.94 -1.85 -1.54
N PHE A 63 2.78 -1.82 -0.22
CA PHE A 63 3.45 -2.75 0.67
C PHE A 63 2.62 -4.02 0.82
N ASN A 64 3.16 -5.13 0.34
CA ASN A 64 2.59 -6.46 0.46
C ASN A 64 3.19 -7.17 1.68
N LEU A 65 2.42 -7.29 2.75
CA LEU A 65 2.80 -8.03 3.95
C LEU A 65 2.57 -9.54 3.72
N THR A 66 3.65 -10.31 3.67
CA THR A 66 3.67 -11.74 3.29
C THR A 66 4.23 -12.63 4.39
N GLY A 67 4.20 -13.96 4.17
CA GLY A 67 4.79 -14.97 5.05
C GLY A 67 3.80 -15.67 5.99
N GLY A 68 2.56 -15.22 6.04
CA GLY A 68 1.50 -15.78 6.88
C GLY A 68 0.45 -16.55 6.09
N SER A 69 -0.33 -17.34 6.81
CA SER A 69 -1.46 -18.12 6.32
C SER A 69 -2.81 -17.51 6.70
N ALA A 70 -2.85 -16.76 7.80
CA ALA A 70 -4.02 -16.05 8.30
C ALA A 70 -3.68 -14.60 8.65
N THR A 71 -4.70 -13.73 8.74
CA THR A 71 -4.48 -12.33 9.15
C THR A 71 -3.94 -12.19 10.57
N SER A 72 -4.23 -13.15 11.45
CA SER A 72 -3.70 -13.23 12.81
C SER A 72 -2.20 -13.48 12.89
N ASP A 73 -1.57 -13.94 11.81
CA ASP A 73 -0.13 -14.17 11.75
C ASP A 73 0.66 -12.87 11.66
N TYR A 74 -0.03 -11.75 11.41
CA TYR A 74 0.54 -10.42 11.22
C TYR A 74 0.30 -9.55 12.45
N PRO A 75 1.24 -8.66 12.78
CA PRO A 75 1.01 -7.70 13.85
C PRO A 75 -0.13 -6.74 13.50
N ASP A 76 -0.83 -6.26 14.52
CA ASP A 76 -1.73 -5.14 14.37
C ASP A 76 -0.92 -3.86 14.09
N LEU A 77 -1.25 -3.18 13.00
CA LEU A 77 -0.51 -2.03 12.49
C LEU A 77 -1.45 -0.85 12.29
N ASP A 78 -1.03 0.30 12.81
CA ASP A 78 -1.65 1.57 12.47
C ASP A 78 -1.13 2.07 11.12
N PHE A 79 -1.74 1.56 10.04
CA PHE A 79 -1.41 1.93 8.67
C PHE A 79 -1.57 3.43 8.39
N ARG A 80 -2.47 4.11 9.12
CA ARG A 80 -2.68 5.56 8.98
C ARG A 80 -1.47 6.32 9.52
N SER A 81 -1.00 5.96 10.71
CA SER A 81 0.20 6.57 11.29
C SER A 81 1.45 6.26 10.47
N ILE A 82 1.57 5.02 9.96
CA ILE A 82 2.66 4.64 9.04
C ILE A 82 2.64 5.51 7.78
N ARG A 83 1.48 5.66 7.14
CA ARG A 83 1.31 6.49 5.94
C ARG A 83 1.64 7.96 6.19
N ALA A 84 1.29 8.49 7.36
CA ALA A 84 1.56 9.88 7.73
C ALA A 84 3.05 10.17 7.96
N ALA A 85 3.83 9.15 8.34
CA ALA A 85 5.28 9.24 8.52
C ALA A 85 6.09 9.03 7.22
N MET A 86 5.43 8.64 6.13
CA MET A 86 6.11 8.43 4.84
C MET A 86 6.47 9.76 4.16
N PRO A 87 7.59 9.80 3.42
CA PRO A 87 7.87 10.87 2.44
C PRO A 87 6.68 11.08 1.50
N PRO A 88 6.57 12.27 0.87
CA PRO A 88 5.56 12.49 -0.16
C PRO A 88 5.71 11.44 -1.26
N VAL A 89 4.63 10.70 -1.45
CA VAL A 89 4.41 9.73 -2.54
C VAL A 89 3.02 10.00 -3.06
N MET A 90 2.82 9.78 -4.36
CA MET A 90 1.55 10.02 -5.00
C MET A 90 0.44 9.22 -4.34
N GLU A 91 0.65 7.91 -4.20
CA GLU A 91 -0.24 7.01 -3.48
C GLU A 91 0.55 5.92 -2.74
N CYS A 92 0.01 5.48 -1.60
CA CYS A 92 0.57 4.36 -0.84
C CYS A 92 -0.55 3.50 -0.26
N GLY A 93 -0.54 2.20 -0.60
CA GLY A 93 -1.48 1.22 -0.09
C GLY A 93 -0.81 0.07 0.67
N PHE A 94 -1.59 -0.62 1.49
CA PHE A 94 -1.13 -1.80 2.23
C PHE A 94 -2.00 -3.01 1.88
N ALA A 95 -1.37 -4.16 1.71
CA ALA A 95 -2.06 -5.42 1.45
C ALA A 95 -1.45 -6.54 2.28
N ILE A 96 -2.28 -7.36 2.91
CA ILE A 96 -1.85 -8.53 3.69
C ILE A 96 -2.20 -9.80 2.90
N ARG A 97 -1.22 -10.70 2.77
CA ARG A 97 -1.41 -12.01 2.14
C ARG A 97 -1.75 -13.07 3.18
N ALA A 98 -3.03 -13.28 3.44
CA ALA A 98 -3.49 -14.38 4.29
C ALA A 98 -3.68 -15.65 3.45
N GLY A 99 -2.62 -16.46 3.32
CA GLY A 99 -2.62 -17.66 2.49
C GLY A 99 -2.77 -17.33 0.99
N THR A 100 -3.90 -17.70 0.39
CA THR A 100 -4.23 -17.38 -1.02
C THR A 100 -5.01 -16.07 -1.17
N ARG A 101 -5.46 -15.46 -0.07
CA ARG A 101 -6.30 -14.26 -0.07
C ARG A 101 -5.48 -12.99 0.16
N TRP A 102 -5.82 -11.94 -0.57
CA TRP A 102 -5.36 -10.57 -0.31
C TRP A 102 -6.38 -9.80 0.51
N VAL A 103 -5.89 -9.06 1.51
CA VAL A 103 -6.68 -8.17 2.36
C VAL A 103 -6.09 -6.77 2.26
N TYR A 104 -6.86 -5.84 1.68
CA TYR A 104 -6.44 -4.45 1.50
C TYR A 104 -6.76 -3.62 2.76
N ARG A 105 -5.86 -2.70 3.10
CA ARG A 105 -5.87 -1.88 4.32
C ARG A 105 -5.54 -0.43 3.99
#